data_AF-A0A485LJ00-F1
#
_entry.id   AF-A0A485LJ00-F1
#
_cell.length_a   1.000
_cell.length_b   1.000
_cell.length_c   1.000
_cell.angle_alpha   90.00
_cell.angle_beta   90.00
_cell.angle_gamma   90.00
#
_symmetry.space_group_name_H-M   'P 1'
#
loop_
_entity.id
_entity.type
_entity.pdbx_description
1 polymer ?
#
loop_
_entity_poly.entity_id
_entity_poly.type
_entity_poly.pdbx_seq_one_letter_code
_entity_poly.pdbx_strand_id
1 'polypeptide(L)'
;MQQNVLGTRELVAAICAFQAGIPHDVMTFRQFKCIRIPLLLEQTCHLLEEDVASARDPAIVFAHVHAVLRPWLDTHGTTRLPLLFASIPHMQTLVPLYSVYVHDIALQSVLALQFPPLFLHPSVLRFAAKRGSIETLTHLHSRGYPPDNDMSLLTAMMSTAAKAGHVHVVAFAIEAMSHDVDLLSHAYGQALVGAATHGHAHALRVVLPHCRIKSIALAIEAAARGHHHDALQALVDESPHDVIQDVLRDTCEQGQVDVATFLVRTAGHRFDVGVYDVLLRRAIRHGRTAMASLLLSACPTTPVHVVDVYEAAIRHQEAIVTCLYELQPATVVGAASGSWREVTLLHVVMSCDNVEMVRRVLEMTQPSVDDVHHAIQATKPDDVAMQNMLAAFLERSAIVPMTDSKATL
;
A
#
# COMPACT_ATOMS: atom_id res chain seq x y z
N MET A 1 -4.83 32.12 -66.18
CA MET A 1 -5.83 31.05 -66.42
C MET A 1 -5.43 29.81 -65.61
N GLN A 2 -5.80 29.76 -64.33
CA GLN A 2 -5.66 28.55 -63.52
C GLN A 2 -6.89 28.43 -62.62
N GLN A 3 -8.01 28.04 -63.22
CA GLN A 3 -9.19 27.58 -62.49
C GLN A 3 -9.77 26.40 -63.26
N ASN A 4 -10.17 25.37 -62.50
CA ASN A 4 -10.92 24.18 -62.93
C ASN A 4 -10.12 22.92 -63.29
N VAL A 5 -9.09 22.58 -62.50
CA VAL A 5 -8.55 21.20 -62.50
C VAL A 5 -9.48 20.22 -61.74
N LEU A 6 -10.38 20.74 -60.88
CA LEU A 6 -11.35 19.93 -60.10
C LEU A 6 -12.81 20.09 -60.58
N GLY A 7 -13.04 20.40 -61.86
CA GLY A 7 -14.38 20.69 -62.37
C GLY A 7 -15.15 19.49 -62.95
N THR A 8 -14.47 18.41 -63.31
CA THR A 8 -15.10 17.25 -63.96
C THR A 8 -15.71 16.30 -62.94
N ARG A 9 -17.01 16.06 -63.09
CA ARG A 9 -17.81 15.19 -62.21
C ARG A 9 -17.25 13.77 -62.18
N GLU A 10 -16.67 13.26 -63.27
CA GLU A 10 -16.04 11.94 -63.28
C GLU A 10 -14.76 11.89 -62.45
N LEU A 11 -13.93 12.95 -62.46
CA LEU A 11 -12.70 13.01 -61.67
C LEU A 11 -13.00 13.09 -60.18
N VAL A 12 -13.97 13.92 -59.79
CA VAL A 12 -14.44 13.99 -58.39
C VAL A 12 -15.07 12.66 -57.97
N ALA A 13 -15.86 12.02 -58.84
CA ALA A 13 -16.43 10.70 -58.56
C ALA A 13 -15.35 9.62 -58.41
N ALA A 14 -14.29 9.64 -59.24
CA ALA A 14 -13.17 8.71 -59.16
C ALA A 14 -12.32 8.93 -57.89
N ILE A 15 -12.08 10.19 -57.50
CA ILE A 15 -11.40 10.54 -56.25
C ILE A 15 -12.23 10.10 -55.04
N CYS A 16 -13.54 10.39 -55.03
CA CYS A 16 -14.45 9.97 -53.97
C CYS A 16 -14.64 8.45 -53.92
N ALA A 17 -14.49 7.74 -55.04
CA ALA A 17 -14.52 6.28 -55.11
C ALA A 17 -13.26 5.64 -54.51
N PHE A 18 -12.11 6.34 -54.56
CA PHE A 18 -10.84 5.86 -53.98
C PHE A 18 -10.61 6.33 -52.54
N GLN A 19 -11.13 7.49 -52.15
CA GLN A 19 -11.01 8.06 -50.81
C GLN A 19 -12.33 8.72 -50.39
N ALA A 20 -12.92 8.26 -49.29
CA ALA A 20 -13.95 9.01 -48.60
C ALA A 20 -13.31 10.31 -48.09
N GLY A 21 -13.52 11.42 -48.80
CA GLY A 21 -13.02 12.72 -48.39
C GLY A 21 -13.51 13.08 -46.99
N ILE A 22 -12.68 13.77 -46.21
CA ILE A 22 -13.05 14.25 -44.87
C ILE A 22 -13.79 15.59 -45.05
N PRO A 23 -15.04 15.74 -44.54
CA PRO A 23 -15.75 17.02 -44.58
C PRO A 23 -14.94 18.15 -43.95
N HIS A 24 -14.99 19.34 -44.55
CA HIS A 24 -14.14 20.46 -44.12
C HIS A 24 -14.37 20.87 -42.66
N ASP A 25 -15.63 20.85 -42.21
CA ASP A 25 -16.03 21.18 -40.84
C ASP A 25 -15.49 20.19 -39.79
N VAL A 26 -15.19 18.95 -40.17
CA VAL A 26 -14.61 17.96 -39.24
C VAL A 26 -13.08 17.91 -39.33
N MET A 27 -12.44 18.51 -40.33
CA MET A 27 -10.98 18.44 -40.50
C MET A 27 -10.20 18.96 -39.28
N THR A 28 -10.74 19.93 -38.56
CA THR A 28 -10.09 20.50 -37.37
C THR A 28 -9.83 19.46 -36.26
N PHE A 29 -10.61 18.36 -36.21
CA PHE A 29 -10.44 17.32 -35.20
C PHE A 29 -9.26 16.35 -35.48
N ARG A 30 -8.59 16.46 -36.64
CA ARG A 30 -7.40 15.64 -36.94
C ARG A 30 -6.23 15.92 -36.01
N GLN A 31 -6.16 17.12 -35.43
CA GLN A 31 -5.11 17.51 -34.48
C GLN A 31 -5.09 16.66 -33.20
N PHE A 32 -6.20 15.97 -32.88
CA PHE A 32 -6.36 15.17 -31.66
C PHE A 32 -5.81 13.73 -31.75
N LYS A 33 -5.17 13.34 -32.86
CA LYS A 33 -4.70 11.96 -33.12
C LYS A 33 -3.72 11.40 -32.06
N CYS A 34 -3.04 12.27 -31.30
CA CYS A 34 -2.02 11.88 -30.32
C CYS A 34 -2.54 11.73 -28.87
N ILE A 35 -3.83 11.93 -28.61
CA ILE A 35 -4.36 11.79 -27.24
C ILE A 35 -4.53 10.30 -26.92
N ARG A 36 -3.61 9.75 -26.12
CA ARG A 36 -3.70 8.36 -25.64
C ARG A 36 -4.66 8.28 -24.46
N ILE A 37 -5.72 7.48 -24.61
CA ILE A 37 -6.74 7.24 -23.58
C ILE A 37 -6.16 6.69 -22.25
N PRO A 38 -5.13 5.82 -22.24
CA PRO A 38 -4.47 5.41 -21.00
C PRO A 38 -3.91 6.58 -20.19
N LEU A 39 -3.36 7.63 -20.83
CA LEU A 39 -2.86 8.82 -20.11
C LEU A 39 -3.99 9.60 -19.40
N LEU A 40 -5.23 9.51 -19.90
CA LEU A 40 -6.37 10.16 -19.27
C LEU A 40 -6.94 9.34 -18.10
N LEU A 41 -6.79 8.02 -18.14
CA LEU A 41 -7.44 7.06 -17.24
C LEU A 41 -6.51 6.36 -16.23
N GLU A 42 -5.20 6.35 -16.45
CA GLU A 42 -4.22 5.70 -15.56
C GLU A 42 -3.46 6.71 -14.69
N GLN A 43 -3.41 6.35 -13.41
CA GLN A 43 -2.26 6.50 -12.51
C GLN A 43 -2.25 5.27 -11.61
N THR A 44 -2.10 4.08 -12.18
CA THR A 44 -1.90 2.88 -11.37
C THR A 44 -0.54 2.27 -11.59
N CYS A 45 0.31 2.54 -10.60
CA CYS A 45 1.36 1.68 -10.06
C CYS A 45 2.71 1.68 -10.80
N HIS A 46 3.67 2.30 -10.13
CA HIS A 46 5.06 1.86 -9.94
C HIS A 46 5.49 0.71 -10.87
N LEU A 47 6.19 1.05 -11.95
CA LEU A 47 7.32 0.31 -12.51
C LEU A 47 7.89 1.19 -13.64
N LEU A 48 9.16 1.59 -13.45
CA LEU A 48 10.01 2.33 -14.39
C LEU A 48 9.61 3.81 -14.62
N GLU A 49 10.08 4.64 -13.67
CA GLU A 49 10.38 6.05 -13.91
C GLU A 49 11.48 6.13 -14.98
N GLU A 50 11.12 6.46 -16.23
CA GLU A 50 12.06 7.14 -17.12
C GLU A 50 11.42 8.00 -18.23
N ASP A 51 10.08 8.03 -18.41
CA ASP A 51 9.44 8.83 -19.48
C ASP A 51 8.26 9.74 -19.04
N VAL A 52 8.22 10.17 -17.77
CA VAL A 52 7.09 10.92 -17.19
C VAL A 52 7.08 12.43 -17.56
N ALA A 53 7.97 12.89 -18.44
CA ALA A 53 7.98 14.28 -18.89
C ALA A 53 6.81 14.66 -19.85
N SER A 54 5.94 13.73 -20.25
CA SER A 54 4.90 14.00 -21.27
C SER A 54 3.44 13.73 -20.85
N ALA A 55 3.17 13.43 -19.57
CA ALA A 55 1.80 13.31 -19.07
C ALA A 55 1.16 14.71 -18.95
N ARG A 56 0.59 15.22 -20.05
CA ARG A 56 -0.21 16.45 -20.04
C ARG A 56 -1.44 16.27 -19.14
N ASP A 57 -1.67 17.24 -18.25
CA ASP A 57 -2.85 17.33 -17.39
C ASP A 57 -4.15 17.15 -18.24
N PRO A 58 -5.04 16.20 -17.88
CA PRO A 58 -6.34 16.03 -18.54
C PRO A 58 -7.14 17.32 -18.72
N ALA A 59 -7.03 18.28 -17.79
CA ALA A 59 -7.70 19.58 -17.91
C ALA A 59 -7.22 20.36 -19.14
N ILE A 60 -5.92 20.33 -19.44
CA ILE A 60 -5.34 20.99 -20.61
C ILE A 60 -5.83 20.33 -21.89
N VAL A 61 -5.87 19.00 -21.91
CA VAL A 61 -6.35 18.23 -23.06
C VAL A 61 -7.81 18.56 -23.36
N PHE A 62 -8.67 18.50 -22.34
CA PHE A 62 -10.09 18.78 -22.54
C PHE A 62 -10.40 20.26 -22.74
N ALA A 63 -9.59 21.20 -22.25
CA ALA A 63 -9.69 22.61 -22.62
C ALA A 63 -9.42 22.81 -24.13
N HIS A 64 -8.42 22.14 -24.67
CA HIS A 64 -8.14 22.19 -26.11
C HIS A 64 -9.25 21.53 -26.95
N VAL A 65 -9.78 20.40 -26.49
CA VAL A 65 -10.96 19.77 -27.13
C VAL A 65 -12.18 20.70 -27.03
N HIS A 66 -12.42 21.33 -25.88
CA HIS A 66 -13.55 22.24 -25.66
C HIS A 66 -13.53 23.42 -26.62
N ALA A 67 -12.37 24.06 -26.79
CA ALA A 67 -12.19 25.21 -27.68
C ALA A 67 -12.57 24.92 -29.14
N VAL A 68 -12.54 23.65 -29.55
CA VAL A 68 -12.81 23.22 -30.93
C VAL A 68 -14.18 22.55 -31.06
N LEU A 69 -14.51 21.64 -30.15
CA LEU A 69 -15.72 20.84 -30.19
C LEU A 69 -16.95 21.64 -29.78
N ARG A 70 -16.84 22.58 -28.83
CA ARG A 70 -17.99 23.36 -28.36
C ARG A 70 -18.58 24.25 -29.47
N PRO A 71 -17.81 25.11 -30.16
CA PRO A 71 -18.35 25.92 -31.24
C PRO A 71 -18.92 25.09 -32.40
N TRP A 72 -18.32 23.93 -32.68
CA TRP A 72 -18.82 23.01 -33.70
C TRP A 72 -20.17 22.40 -33.31
N LEU A 73 -20.35 21.98 -32.05
CA LEU A 73 -21.63 21.50 -31.52
C LEU A 73 -22.68 22.61 -31.50
N ASP A 74 -22.31 23.84 -31.16
CA ASP A 74 -23.24 24.98 -31.17
C ASP A 74 -23.72 25.29 -32.61
N THR A 75 -22.86 25.08 -33.61
CA THR A 75 -23.19 25.34 -35.03
C THR A 75 -23.99 24.21 -35.68
N HIS A 76 -23.67 22.95 -35.38
CA HIS A 76 -24.19 21.78 -36.09
C HIS A 76 -25.10 20.88 -35.26
N GLY A 77 -25.21 21.15 -33.96
CA GLY A 77 -25.88 20.28 -33.00
C GLY A 77 -25.25 18.89 -32.94
N THR A 78 -26.06 17.89 -32.59
CA THR A 78 -25.64 16.49 -32.50
C THR A 78 -25.85 15.69 -33.79
N THR A 79 -26.50 16.29 -34.79
CA THR A 79 -26.89 15.60 -36.04
C THR A 79 -25.71 15.14 -36.90
N ARG A 80 -24.56 15.81 -36.79
CA ARG A 80 -23.34 15.48 -37.54
C ARG A 80 -22.39 14.53 -36.79
N LEU A 81 -22.74 14.09 -35.59
CA LEU A 81 -21.92 13.13 -34.82
C LEU A 81 -21.66 11.81 -35.57
N PRO A 82 -22.62 11.18 -36.29
CA PRO A 82 -22.33 9.98 -37.08
C PRO A 82 -21.22 10.22 -38.12
N LEU A 83 -21.27 11.37 -38.79
CA LEU A 83 -20.29 11.76 -39.81
C LEU A 83 -18.91 12.02 -39.20
N LEU A 84 -18.87 12.68 -38.04
CA LEU A 84 -17.64 12.91 -37.28
C LEU A 84 -16.98 11.58 -36.88
N PHE A 85 -17.76 10.64 -36.33
CA PHE A 85 -17.26 9.33 -35.90
C PHE A 85 -16.82 8.43 -37.04
N ALA A 86 -17.49 8.49 -38.20
CA ALA A 86 -17.08 7.77 -39.40
C ALA A 86 -15.80 8.35 -40.02
N SER A 87 -15.68 9.69 -40.03
CA SER A 87 -14.54 10.37 -40.66
C SER A 87 -13.30 10.40 -39.78
N ILE A 88 -13.48 10.41 -38.45
CA ILE A 88 -12.42 10.62 -37.45
C ILE A 88 -12.63 9.67 -36.26
N PRO A 89 -12.19 8.41 -36.38
CA PRO A 89 -12.50 7.36 -35.40
C PRO A 89 -12.08 7.66 -33.96
N HIS A 90 -10.96 8.36 -33.72
CA HIS A 90 -10.53 8.69 -32.34
C HIS A 90 -11.50 9.63 -31.61
N MET A 91 -12.38 10.33 -32.32
CA MET A 91 -13.44 11.14 -31.70
C MET A 91 -14.52 10.29 -31.05
N GLN A 92 -14.66 9.01 -31.43
CA GLN A 92 -15.62 8.08 -30.81
C GLN A 92 -15.34 7.88 -29.31
N THR A 93 -14.08 8.03 -28.89
CA THR A 93 -13.73 7.99 -27.47
C THR A 93 -13.69 9.38 -26.83
N LEU A 94 -13.19 10.39 -27.56
CA LEU A 94 -13.04 11.73 -26.99
C LEU A 94 -14.37 12.43 -26.73
N VAL A 95 -15.38 12.25 -27.59
CA VAL A 95 -16.68 12.94 -27.43
C VAL A 95 -17.43 12.45 -26.18
N PRO A 96 -17.53 11.13 -25.88
CA PRO A 96 -18.09 10.67 -24.61
C PRO A 96 -17.32 11.16 -23.38
N LEU A 97 -15.99 11.14 -23.40
CA LEU A 97 -15.22 11.64 -22.25
C LEU A 97 -15.37 13.16 -22.08
N TYR A 98 -15.44 13.89 -23.19
CA TYR A 98 -15.68 15.33 -23.20
C TYR A 98 -17.05 15.67 -22.61
N SER A 99 -18.10 14.92 -22.95
CA SER A 99 -19.44 15.18 -22.42
C SER A 99 -19.51 15.01 -20.90
N VAL A 100 -18.70 14.12 -20.33
CA VAL A 100 -18.49 14.01 -18.87
C VAL A 100 -17.68 15.19 -18.34
N TYR A 101 -16.60 15.59 -19.03
CA TYR A 101 -15.75 16.70 -18.60
C TYR A 101 -16.53 18.02 -18.47
N VAL A 102 -17.37 18.36 -19.45
CA VAL A 102 -18.21 19.57 -19.42
C VAL A 102 -19.55 19.40 -18.70
N HIS A 103 -19.85 18.20 -18.17
CA HIS A 103 -21.12 17.87 -17.53
C HIS A 103 -22.35 18.12 -18.43
N ASP A 104 -22.24 17.87 -19.74
CA ASP A 104 -23.32 18.08 -20.71
C ASP A 104 -24.25 16.86 -20.77
N ILE A 105 -25.26 16.84 -19.90
CA ILE A 105 -26.23 15.74 -19.80
C ILE A 105 -27.07 15.58 -21.08
N ALA A 106 -27.30 16.65 -21.84
CA ALA A 106 -28.03 16.57 -23.10
C ALA A 106 -27.21 15.81 -24.16
N LEU A 107 -25.91 16.13 -24.28
CA LEU A 107 -25.00 15.39 -25.14
C LEU A 107 -24.85 13.93 -24.67
N GLN A 108 -24.73 13.69 -23.36
CA GLN A 108 -24.70 12.34 -22.79
C GLN A 108 -25.96 11.54 -23.16
N SER A 109 -27.15 12.15 -23.06
CA SER A 109 -28.42 11.51 -23.42
C SER A 109 -28.49 11.14 -24.90
N VAL A 110 -27.99 12.01 -25.79
CA VAL A 110 -27.90 11.72 -27.24
C VAL A 110 -26.93 10.59 -27.51
N LEU A 111 -25.75 10.61 -26.89
CA LEU A 111 -24.75 9.54 -27.03
C LEU A 111 -25.29 8.21 -26.51
N ALA A 112 -25.98 8.22 -25.36
CA ALA A 112 -26.57 7.02 -24.78
C ALA A 112 -27.70 6.43 -25.63
N LEU A 113 -28.41 7.24 -26.42
CA LEU A 113 -29.51 6.79 -27.27
C LEU A 113 -29.03 6.36 -28.67
N GLN A 114 -28.17 7.15 -29.31
CA GLN A 114 -27.76 6.96 -30.71
C GLN A 114 -26.47 6.14 -30.83
N PHE A 115 -25.60 6.19 -29.82
CA PHE A 115 -24.32 5.50 -29.80
C PHE A 115 -24.06 4.76 -28.48
N PRO A 116 -24.97 3.85 -28.02
CA PRO A 116 -24.82 3.17 -26.73
C PRO A 116 -23.45 2.51 -26.52
N PRO A 117 -22.82 1.82 -27.51
CA PRO A 117 -21.51 1.21 -27.32
C PRO A 117 -20.38 2.20 -27.01
N LEU A 118 -20.52 3.46 -27.42
CA LEU A 118 -19.53 4.50 -27.16
C LEU A 118 -19.71 5.13 -25.78
N PHE A 119 -20.97 5.25 -25.33
CA PHE A 119 -21.30 5.88 -24.05
C PHE A 119 -21.27 4.91 -22.87
N LEU A 120 -21.82 3.70 -23.05
CA LEU A 120 -21.80 2.60 -22.09
C LEU A 120 -20.47 1.84 -22.17
N HIS A 121 -19.37 2.58 -22.18
CA HIS A 121 -18.02 2.04 -22.30
C HIS A 121 -17.27 2.18 -20.96
N PRO A 122 -16.41 1.21 -20.58
CA PRO A 122 -15.68 1.24 -19.31
C PRO A 122 -14.87 2.51 -19.07
N SER A 123 -14.35 3.12 -20.14
CA SER A 123 -13.60 4.38 -20.06
C SER A 123 -14.44 5.55 -19.56
N VAL A 124 -15.70 5.64 -19.98
CA VAL A 124 -16.63 6.73 -19.59
C VAL A 124 -16.96 6.59 -18.11
N LEU A 125 -17.24 5.36 -17.67
CA LEU A 125 -17.50 5.04 -16.26
C LEU A 125 -16.30 5.37 -15.37
N ARG A 126 -15.11 4.91 -15.73
CA ARG A 126 -13.88 5.20 -14.98
C ARG A 126 -13.55 6.69 -14.97
N PHE A 127 -13.77 7.39 -16.07
CA PHE A 127 -13.53 8.84 -16.15
C PHE A 127 -14.53 9.63 -15.30
N ALA A 128 -15.81 9.26 -15.31
CA ALA A 128 -16.83 9.84 -14.44
C ALA A 128 -16.50 9.62 -12.97
N ALA A 129 -16.07 8.40 -12.60
CA ALA A 129 -15.61 8.07 -11.26
C ALA A 129 -14.38 8.90 -10.83
N LYS A 130 -13.39 9.04 -11.71
CA LYS A 130 -12.18 9.86 -11.49
C LYS A 130 -12.49 11.35 -11.34
N ARG A 131 -13.57 11.83 -11.96
CA ARG A 131 -14.04 13.22 -11.89
C ARG A 131 -15.01 13.49 -10.75
N GLY A 132 -15.52 12.44 -10.11
CA GLY A 132 -16.56 12.55 -9.10
C GLY A 132 -17.94 12.93 -9.67
N SER A 133 -18.20 12.70 -10.96
CA SER A 133 -19.45 13.09 -11.63
C SER A 133 -20.58 12.10 -11.29
N ILE A 134 -21.30 12.36 -10.19
CA ILE A 134 -22.46 11.53 -9.80
C ILE A 134 -23.52 11.58 -10.88
N GLU A 135 -23.81 12.74 -11.46
CA GLU A 135 -24.90 12.87 -12.42
C GLU A 135 -24.68 11.97 -13.63
N THR A 136 -23.44 11.88 -14.13
CA THR A 136 -23.08 10.94 -15.20
C THR A 136 -23.21 9.49 -14.74
N LEU A 137 -22.76 9.16 -13.53
CA LEU A 137 -22.85 7.79 -13.01
C LEU A 137 -24.30 7.35 -12.78
N THR A 138 -25.15 8.23 -12.25
CA THR A 138 -26.59 8.00 -12.14
C THR A 138 -27.24 7.85 -13.51
N HIS A 139 -26.82 8.66 -14.50
CA HIS A 139 -27.31 8.52 -15.87
C HIS A 139 -26.92 7.18 -16.49
N LEU A 140 -25.67 6.74 -16.33
CA LEU A 140 -25.20 5.42 -16.77
C LEU A 140 -25.96 4.29 -16.05
N HIS A 141 -26.12 4.40 -14.74
CA HIS A 141 -26.82 3.40 -13.93
C HIS A 141 -28.30 3.27 -14.29
N SER A 142 -28.99 4.38 -14.57
CA SER A 142 -30.39 4.37 -15.04
C SER A 142 -30.60 3.62 -16.36
N ARG A 143 -29.51 3.32 -17.08
CA ARG A 143 -29.49 2.54 -18.32
C ARG A 143 -28.95 1.11 -18.12
N GLY A 144 -28.78 0.68 -16.87
CA GLY A 144 -28.27 -0.65 -16.51
C GLY A 144 -26.75 -0.79 -16.65
N TYR A 145 -25.98 0.28 -16.47
CA TYR A 145 -24.52 0.27 -16.58
C TYR A 145 -23.80 0.74 -15.29
N PRO A 146 -22.77 0.02 -14.80
CA PRO A 146 -22.26 -1.26 -15.31
C PRO A 146 -23.33 -2.36 -15.18
N PRO A 147 -23.27 -3.43 -16.00
CA PRO A 147 -24.15 -4.57 -15.85
C PRO A 147 -24.01 -5.17 -14.45
N ASP A 148 -25.12 -5.60 -13.83
CA ASP A 148 -25.13 -6.10 -12.44
C ASP A 148 -24.19 -7.28 -12.18
N ASN A 149 -23.79 -8.01 -13.24
CA ASN A 149 -22.87 -9.15 -13.17
C ASN A 149 -21.40 -8.78 -13.43
N ASP A 150 -21.09 -7.53 -13.82
CA ASP A 150 -19.73 -7.09 -14.11
C ASP A 150 -19.04 -6.47 -12.89
N MET A 151 -18.60 -7.35 -12.00
CA MET A 151 -17.86 -6.97 -10.78
C MET A 151 -16.53 -6.28 -11.08
N SER A 152 -15.93 -6.54 -12.24
CA SER A 152 -14.66 -5.93 -12.65
C SER A 152 -14.83 -4.44 -12.88
N LEU A 153 -15.91 -4.04 -13.57
CA LEU A 153 -16.21 -2.63 -13.83
C LEU A 153 -16.57 -1.87 -12.55
N LEU A 154 -17.38 -2.48 -11.67
CA LEU A 154 -17.71 -1.88 -10.39
C LEU A 154 -16.47 -1.71 -9.50
N THR A 155 -15.62 -2.74 -9.42
CA THR A 155 -14.32 -2.67 -8.73
C THR A 155 -13.45 -1.54 -9.29
N ALA A 156 -13.34 -1.44 -10.62
CA ALA A 156 -12.56 -0.40 -11.27
C ALA A 156 -13.12 1.01 -10.99
N MET A 157 -14.43 1.17 -11.00
CA MET A 157 -15.11 2.43 -10.68
C MET A 157 -14.83 2.84 -9.23
N MET A 158 -15.10 1.96 -8.26
CA MET A 158 -14.90 2.23 -6.84
C MET A 158 -13.44 2.52 -6.51
N SER A 159 -12.51 1.71 -7.02
CA SER A 159 -11.07 1.95 -6.81
C SER A 159 -10.61 3.28 -7.40
N THR A 160 -11.12 3.64 -8.59
CA THR A 160 -10.77 4.92 -9.22
C THR A 160 -11.31 6.12 -8.44
N ALA A 161 -12.57 6.06 -8.00
CA ALA A 161 -13.18 7.10 -7.18
C ALA A 161 -12.47 7.25 -5.82
N ALA A 162 -12.14 6.13 -5.18
CA ALA A 162 -11.44 6.12 -3.91
C ALA A 162 -10.03 6.72 -4.01
N LYS A 163 -9.28 6.40 -5.08
CA LYS A 163 -7.96 7.00 -5.39
C LYS A 163 -8.02 8.50 -5.68
N ALA A 164 -9.16 8.98 -6.19
CA ALA A 164 -9.40 10.39 -6.46
C ALA A 164 -10.04 11.14 -5.28
N GLY A 165 -10.35 10.44 -4.18
CA GLY A 165 -10.96 11.03 -2.98
C GLY A 165 -12.45 11.37 -3.13
N HIS A 166 -13.13 10.85 -4.15
CA HIS A 166 -14.55 11.11 -4.41
C HIS A 166 -15.45 10.20 -3.58
N VAL A 167 -15.55 10.52 -2.28
CA VAL A 167 -16.31 9.76 -1.28
C VAL A 167 -17.76 9.54 -1.70
N HIS A 168 -18.39 10.56 -2.28
CA HIS A 168 -19.77 10.52 -2.71
C HIS A 168 -20.03 9.52 -3.85
N VAL A 169 -19.04 9.28 -4.72
CA VAL A 169 -19.12 8.22 -5.75
C VAL A 169 -18.99 6.84 -5.12
N VAL A 170 -18.10 6.70 -4.14
CA VAL A 170 -17.93 5.43 -3.41
C VAL A 170 -19.20 5.08 -2.63
N ALA A 171 -19.80 6.05 -1.95
CA ALA A 171 -21.08 5.90 -1.27
C ALA A 171 -22.20 5.52 -2.25
N PHE A 172 -22.28 6.20 -3.40
CA PHE A 172 -23.24 5.85 -4.45
C PHE A 172 -23.09 4.40 -4.94
N ALA A 173 -21.86 3.92 -5.13
CA ALA A 173 -21.63 2.52 -5.50
C ALA A 173 -22.06 1.53 -4.41
N ILE A 174 -21.85 1.88 -3.13
CA ILE A 174 -22.29 1.08 -1.98
C ILE A 174 -23.83 1.03 -1.91
N GLU A 175 -24.49 2.17 -2.04
CA GLU A 175 -25.94 2.28 -1.82
C GLU A 175 -26.76 1.81 -3.01
N ALA A 176 -26.37 2.20 -4.23
CA ALA A 176 -27.17 2.00 -5.43
C ALA A 176 -26.79 0.76 -6.24
N MET A 177 -25.57 0.24 -6.10
CA MET A 177 -25.02 -0.81 -6.97
C MET A 177 -24.61 -2.09 -6.23
N SER A 178 -24.73 -2.12 -4.89
CA SER A 178 -24.28 -3.26 -4.08
C SER A 178 -25.45 -4.12 -3.63
N HIS A 179 -25.77 -5.17 -4.42
CA HIS A 179 -26.82 -6.13 -4.06
C HIS A 179 -26.30 -7.33 -3.25
N ASP A 180 -24.98 -7.56 -3.20
CA ASP A 180 -24.35 -8.64 -2.44
C ASP A 180 -22.98 -8.21 -1.87
N VAL A 181 -22.88 -8.11 -0.55
CA VAL A 181 -21.71 -7.61 0.18
C VAL A 181 -20.51 -8.57 0.05
N ASP A 182 -20.75 -9.88 -0.02
CA ASP A 182 -19.69 -10.88 -0.02
C ASP A 182 -18.95 -10.94 -1.35
N LEU A 183 -19.69 -10.77 -2.46
CA LEU A 183 -19.14 -10.68 -3.81
C LEU A 183 -18.30 -9.41 -4.02
N LEU A 184 -18.58 -8.35 -3.25
CA LEU A 184 -17.89 -7.06 -3.35
C LEU A 184 -16.69 -6.90 -2.42
N SER A 185 -16.36 -7.92 -1.63
CA SER A 185 -15.18 -7.92 -0.76
C SER A 185 -13.88 -7.51 -1.46
N HIS A 186 -13.70 -7.91 -2.74
CA HIS A 186 -12.55 -7.49 -3.53
C HIS A 186 -12.62 -6.01 -3.92
N ALA A 187 -13.79 -5.51 -4.32
CA ALA A 187 -14.01 -4.12 -4.67
C ALA A 187 -13.75 -3.19 -3.47
N TYR A 188 -14.27 -3.55 -2.29
CA TYR A 188 -14.00 -2.84 -1.05
C TYR A 188 -12.52 -2.81 -0.72
N GLY A 189 -11.82 -3.95 -0.81
CA GLY A 189 -10.38 -3.99 -0.57
C GLY A 189 -9.58 -3.09 -1.52
N GLN A 190 -9.91 -3.07 -2.81
CA GLN A 190 -9.25 -2.21 -3.81
C GLN A 190 -9.56 -0.73 -3.61
N ALA A 191 -10.77 -0.40 -3.18
CA ALA A 191 -11.15 0.96 -2.82
C ALA A 191 -10.42 1.43 -1.55
N LEU A 192 -10.34 0.59 -0.52
CA LEU A 192 -9.65 0.88 0.74
C LEU A 192 -8.16 1.15 0.50
N VAL A 193 -7.47 0.24 -0.20
CA VAL A 193 -6.04 0.41 -0.53
C VAL A 193 -5.83 1.64 -1.42
N GLY A 194 -6.72 1.87 -2.38
CA GLY A 194 -6.68 3.04 -3.26
C GLY A 194 -6.77 4.37 -2.50
N ALA A 195 -7.73 4.49 -1.59
CA ALA A 195 -7.89 5.67 -0.72
C ALA A 195 -6.70 5.84 0.23
N ALA A 196 -6.19 4.74 0.81
CA ALA A 196 -5.04 4.76 1.71
C ALA A 196 -3.77 5.24 1.01
N THR A 197 -3.53 4.77 -0.22
CA THR A 197 -2.35 5.13 -1.03
C THR A 197 -2.29 6.61 -1.37
N HIS A 198 -3.43 7.32 -1.37
CA HIS A 198 -3.54 8.74 -1.70
C HIS A 198 -3.98 9.60 -0.50
N GLY A 199 -4.04 9.02 0.71
CA GLY A 199 -4.34 9.75 1.94
C GLY A 199 -5.79 10.22 2.10
N HIS A 200 -6.75 9.59 1.42
CA HIS A 200 -8.16 10.00 1.47
C HIS A 200 -8.92 9.41 2.67
N ALA A 201 -8.70 9.98 3.86
CA ALA A 201 -9.28 9.52 5.13
C ALA A 201 -10.82 9.37 5.13
N HIS A 202 -11.55 10.29 4.49
CA HIS A 202 -13.01 10.21 4.42
C HIS A 202 -13.51 9.01 3.58
N ALA A 203 -12.81 8.68 2.49
CA ALA A 203 -13.15 7.51 1.67
C ALA A 203 -12.88 6.20 2.45
N LEU A 204 -11.83 6.17 3.26
CA LEU A 204 -11.52 5.03 4.13
C LEU A 204 -12.65 4.75 5.12
N ARG A 205 -13.16 5.77 5.81
CA ARG A 205 -14.25 5.61 6.79
C ARG A 205 -15.53 5.01 6.19
N VAL A 206 -15.83 5.34 4.93
CA VAL A 206 -17.01 4.80 4.23
C VAL A 206 -16.81 3.34 3.83
N VAL A 207 -15.59 2.94 3.45
CA VAL A 207 -15.31 1.60 2.91
C VAL A 207 -14.92 0.58 3.99
N LEU A 208 -14.30 1.03 5.07
CA LEU A 208 -13.74 0.18 6.13
C LEU A 208 -14.74 -0.80 6.76
N PRO A 209 -16.01 -0.42 7.04
CA PRO A 209 -17.00 -1.34 7.62
C PRO A 209 -17.29 -2.58 6.76
N HIS A 210 -16.99 -2.52 5.46
CA HIS A 210 -17.25 -3.59 4.49
C HIS A 210 -16.00 -4.39 4.13
N CYS A 211 -14.86 -4.09 4.74
CA CYS A 211 -13.56 -4.65 4.38
C CYS A 211 -13.17 -5.86 5.23
N ARG A 212 -12.43 -6.79 4.61
CA ARG A 212 -11.79 -7.91 5.31
C ARG A 212 -10.47 -7.47 5.94
N ILE A 213 -10.06 -8.17 7.00
CA ILE A 213 -8.82 -7.95 7.76
C ILE A 213 -7.59 -7.79 6.84
N LYS A 214 -7.43 -8.67 5.85
CA LYS A 214 -6.30 -8.63 4.90
C LYS A 214 -6.23 -7.33 4.10
N SER A 215 -7.38 -6.73 3.77
CA SER A 215 -7.43 -5.46 3.03
C SER A 215 -7.05 -4.29 3.92
N ILE A 216 -7.42 -4.32 5.20
CA ILE A 216 -7.05 -3.31 6.19
C ILE A 216 -5.53 -3.30 6.39
N ALA A 217 -4.91 -4.48 6.52
CA ALA A 217 -3.46 -4.62 6.60
C ALA A 217 -2.74 -3.92 5.44
N LEU A 218 -3.13 -4.25 4.20
CA LEU A 218 -2.57 -3.64 2.99
C LEU A 218 -2.81 -2.13 2.93
N ALA A 219 -3.96 -1.65 3.43
CA ALA A 219 -4.27 -0.23 3.49
C ALA A 219 -3.38 0.52 4.49
N ILE A 220 -3.14 -0.05 5.69
CA ILE A 220 -2.23 0.54 6.68
C ILE A 220 -0.82 0.65 6.10
N GLU A 221 -0.31 -0.42 5.47
CA GLU A 221 1.00 -0.37 4.82
C GLU A 221 1.08 0.69 3.71
N ALA A 222 0.03 0.80 2.88
CA ALA A 222 -0.02 1.76 1.79
C ALA A 222 -0.03 3.21 2.31
N ALA A 223 -0.84 3.51 3.32
CA ALA A 223 -0.91 4.84 3.92
C ALA A 223 0.41 5.20 4.65
N ALA A 224 1.08 4.22 5.26
CA ALA A 224 2.37 4.42 5.92
C ALA A 224 3.48 4.71 4.91
N ARG A 225 3.54 3.96 3.80
CA ARG A 225 4.48 4.24 2.70
C ARG A 225 4.25 5.61 2.06
N GLY A 226 2.99 6.08 1.99
CA GLY A 226 2.64 7.41 1.51
C GLY A 226 2.79 8.53 2.54
N HIS A 227 3.22 8.23 3.78
CA HIS A 227 3.27 9.17 4.91
C HIS A 227 1.93 9.92 5.15
N HIS A 228 0.81 9.24 4.89
CA HIS A 228 -0.53 9.80 5.02
C HIS A 228 -1.07 9.63 6.44
N HIS A 229 -0.62 10.51 7.34
CA HIS A 229 -0.93 10.46 8.78
C HIS A 229 -2.44 10.45 9.08
N ASP A 230 -3.23 11.29 8.42
CA ASP A 230 -4.69 11.34 8.64
C ASP A 230 -5.41 10.05 8.23
N ALA A 231 -4.95 9.44 7.12
CA ALA A 231 -5.48 8.16 6.64
C ALA A 231 -5.12 7.02 7.58
N LEU A 232 -3.88 6.98 8.07
CA LEU A 232 -3.46 6.00 9.06
C LEU A 232 -4.20 6.15 10.38
N GLN A 233 -4.37 7.38 10.86
CA GLN A 233 -5.13 7.67 12.07
C GLN A 233 -6.57 7.16 11.93
N ALA A 234 -7.23 7.46 10.81
CA ALA A 234 -8.57 6.97 10.53
C ALA A 234 -8.64 5.44 10.46
N LEU A 235 -7.65 4.76 9.86
CA LEU A 235 -7.58 3.30 9.84
C LEU A 235 -7.43 2.73 11.25
N VAL A 236 -6.54 3.30 12.07
CA VAL A 236 -6.26 2.82 13.43
C VAL A 236 -7.44 3.09 14.38
N ASP A 237 -8.11 4.22 14.24
CA ASP A 237 -9.25 4.58 15.09
C ASP A 237 -10.46 3.67 14.86
N GLU A 238 -10.74 3.34 13.60
CA GLU A 238 -11.91 2.54 13.22
C GLU A 238 -11.62 1.04 13.13
N SER A 239 -10.34 0.61 13.16
CA SER A 239 -9.98 -0.81 13.12
C SER A 239 -10.08 -1.48 14.49
N PRO A 240 -10.56 -2.73 14.54
CA PRO A 240 -10.58 -3.49 15.78
C PRO A 240 -9.16 -3.84 16.24
N HIS A 241 -9.02 -4.06 17.55
CA HIS A 241 -7.73 -4.22 18.22
C HIS A 241 -6.90 -5.40 17.69
N ASP A 242 -7.56 -6.53 17.45
CA ASP A 242 -6.99 -7.77 16.92
C ASP A 242 -6.32 -7.56 15.56
N VAL A 243 -6.96 -6.79 14.68
CA VAL A 243 -6.43 -6.46 13.36
C VAL A 243 -5.16 -5.62 13.47
N ILE A 244 -5.14 -4.63 14.35
CA ILE A 244 -3.96 -3.77 14.52
C ILE A 244 -2.79 -4.59 15.10
N GLN A 245 -3.06 -5.50 16.04
CA GLN A 245 -2.06 -6.40 16.60
C GLN A 245 -1.50 -7.35 15.53
N ASP A 246 -2.36 -7.93 14.69
CA ASP A 246 -1.96 -8.81 13.60
C ASP A 246 -1.10 -8.08 12.56
N VAL A 247 -1.48 -6.85 12.19
CA VAL A 247 -0.69 -6.00 11.28
C VAL A 247 0.65 -5.64 11.90
N LEU A 248 0.68 -5.25 13.18
CA LEU A 248 1.93 -4.93 13.87
C LEU A 248 2.86 -6.16 13.88
N ARG A 249 2.32 -7.36 14.14
CA ARG A 249 3.08 -8.61 14.08
C ARG A 249 3.67 -8.87 12.70
N ASP A 250 2.88 -8.73 11.63
CA ASP A 250 3.35 -8.90 10.26
C ASP A 250 4.43 -7.87 9.90
N THR A 251 4.27 -6.61 10.31
CA THR A 251 5.29 -5.56 10.10
C THR A 251 6.60 -5.85 10.83
N CYS A 252 6.56 -6.44 12.03
CA CYS A 252 7.74 -6.90 12.76
C CYS A 252 8.49 -8.03 12.03
N GLU A 253 7.77 -8.97 11.42
CA GLU A 253 8.37 -10.06 10.62
C GLU A 253 9.05 -9.52 9.35
N GLN A 254 8.37 -8.64 8.64
CA GLN A 254 8.87 -8.02 7.42
C GLN A 254 9.95 -6.96 7.69
N GLY A 255 10.07 -6.47 8.93
CA GLY A 255 11.04 -5.43 9.31
C GLY A 255 10.65 -4.03 8.84
N GLN A 256 9.35 -3.76 8.68
CA GLN A 256 8.82 -2.46 8.24
C GLN A 256 8.77 -1.48 9.41
N VAL A 257 9.94 -0.90 9.76
CA VAL A 257 10.10 -0.04 10.96
C VAL A 257 9.23 1.21 10.89
N ASP A 258 9.06 1.83 9.73
CA ASP A 258 8.26 3.07 9.59
C ASP A 258 6.78 2.83 9.94
N VAL A 259 6.22 1.73 9.44
CA VAL A 259 4.83 1.33 9.71
C VAL A 259 4.66 0.98 11.19
N ALA A 260 5.58 0.18 11.75
CA ALA A 260 5.54 -0.17 13.16
C ALA A 260 5.72 1.05 14.07
N THR A 261 6.57 2.00 13.71
CA THR A 261 6.75 3.27 14.44
C THR A 261 5.43 4.01 14.55
N PHE A 262 4.72 4.12 13.43
CA PHE A 262 3.43 4.80 13.41
C PHE A 262 2.40 4.05 14.27
N LEU A 263 2.29 2.73 14.10
CA LEU A 263 1.33 1.90 14.84
C LEU A 263 1.59 1.94 16.35
N VAL A 264 2.84 1.86 16.78
CA VAL A 264 3.22 1.95 18.18
C VAL A 264 2.97 3.34 18.75
N ARG A 265 3.24 4.42 18.00
CA ARG A 265 2.90 5.79 18.46
C ARG A 265 1.40 6.02 18.59
N THR A 266 0.62 5.47 17.68
CA THR A 266 -0.81 5.79 17.56
C THR A 266 -1.68 4.85 18.39
N ALA A 267 -1.40 3.54 18.33
CA ALA A 267 -2.15 2.48 18.99
C ALA A 267 -1.37 1.82 20.14
N GLY A 268 -0.15 2.28 20.45
CA GLY A 268 0.69 1.66 21.48
C GLY A 268 0.04 1.54 22.85
N HIS A 269 -0.80 2.52 23.20
CA HIS A 269 -1.59 2.54 24.44
C HIS A 269 -2.64 1.42 24.51
N ARG A 270 -2.97 0.78 23.38
CA ARG A 270 -3.93 -0.32 23.32
C ARG A 270 -3.28 -1.68 23.57
N PHE A 271 -1.95 -1.77 23.56
CA PHE A 271 -1.23 -3.03 23.73
C PHE A 271 -0.72 -3.18 25.16
N ASP A 272 -0.85 -4.39 25.71
CA ASP A 272 -0.23 -4.73 26.98
C ASP A 272 1.24 -5.12 26.80
N VAL A 273 1.94 -5.28 27.92
CA VAL A 273 3.37 -5.68 27.92
C VAL A 273 3.55 -7.08 27.30
N GLY A 274 2.53 -7.95 27.37
CA GLY A 274 2.58 -9.29 26.78
C GLY A 274 2.65 -9.27 25.25
N VAL A 275 1.93 -8.35 24.61
CA VAL A 275 2.03 -8.13 23.16
C VAL A 275 3.43 -7.64 22.79
N TYR A 276 3.98 -6.66 23.52
CA TYR A 276 5.34 -6.17 23.28
C TYR A 276 6.40 -7.27 23.46
N ASP A 277 6.24 -8.14 24.46
CA ASP A 277 7.12 -9.31 24.66
C ASP A 277 7.11 -10.21 23.42
N VAL A 278 5.93 -10.66 22.97
CA VAL A 278 5.82 -11.52 21.78
C VAL A 278 6.42 -10.89 20.53
N LEU A 279 6.19 -9.58 20.32
CA LEU A 279 6.74 -8.84 19.17
C LEU A 279 8.26 -8.70 19.27
N LEU A 280 8.79 -8.43 20.46
CA LEU A 280 10.22 -8.28 20.69
C LEU A 280 10.96 -9.59 20.44
N ARG A 281 10.46 -10.72 20.95
CA ARG A 281 11.06 -12.04 20.68
C ARG A 281 11.09 -12.34 19.19
N ARG A 282 10.07 -11.93 18.45
CA ARG A 282 10.00 -12.13 16.99
C ARG A 282 11.00 -11.23 16.26
N ALA A 283 11.09 -9.95 16.63
CA ALA A 283 12.08 -9.02 16.10
C ALA A 283 13.50 -9.54 16.33
N ILE A 284 13.78 -10.08 17.53
CA ILE A 284 15.06 -10.71 17.87
C ILE A 284 15.29 -11.93 16.98
N ARG A 285 14.37 -12.90 16.91
CA ARG A 285 14.55 -14.10 16.07
C ARG A 285 14.85 -13.79 14.61
N HIS A 286 14.24 -12.74 14.05
CA HIS A 286 14.45 -12.31 12.66
C HIS A 286 15.59 -11.29 12.49
N GLY A 287 16.31 -10.92 13.55
CA GLY A 287 17.46 -10.01 13.49
C GLY A 287 17.10 -8.57 13.11
N ARG A 288 15.88 -8.12 13.42
CA ARG A 288 15.37 -6.79 13.06
C ARG A 288 15.77 -5.77 14.14
N THR A 289 17.00 -5.27 14.08
CA THR A 289 17.57 -4.37 15.10
C THR A 289 16.77 -3.11 15.35
N ALA A 290 16.48 -2.35 14.30
CA ALA A 290 15.70 -1.13 14.39
C ALA A 290 14.27 -1.38 14.95
N MET A 291 13.69 -2.55 14.69
CA MET A 291 12.40 -2.94 15.27
C MET A 291 12.52 -3.23 16.77
N ALA A 292 13.55 -3.96 17.19
CA ALA A 292 13.77 -4.23 18.61
C ALA A 292 14.05 -2.94 19.40
N SER A 293 14.85 -2.02 18.86
CA SER A 293 15.08 -0.69 19.47
C SER A 293 13.77 0.08 19.62
N LEU A 294 12.91 0.03 18.60
CA LEU A 294 11.62 0.69 18.61
C LEU A 294 10.70 0.14 19.70
N LEU A 295 10.53 -1.18 19.77
CA LEU A 295 9.66 -1.82 20.74
C LEU A 295 10.13 -1.57 22.19
N LEU A 296 11.44 -1.64 22.44
CA LEU A 296 12.03 -1.35 23.75
C LEU A 296 11.91 0.13 24.12
N SER A 297 12.06 1.05 23.16
CA SER A 297 11.87 2.48 23.41
C SER A 297 10.42 2.83 23.73
N ALA A 298 9.46 2.10 23.14
CA ALA A 298 8.04 2.32 23.35
C ALA A 298 7.52 1.67 24.64
N CYS A 299 8.08 0.53 25.03
CA CYS A 299 7.73 -0.17 26.26
C CYS A 299 9.01 -0.67 26.97
N PRO A 300 9.67 0.19 27.78
CA PRO A 300 10.91 -0.16 28.49
C PRO A 300 10.73 -1.28 29.53
N THR A 301 9.48 -1.52 29.96
CA THR A 301 9.12 -2.59 30.92
C THR A 301 9.01 -3.96 30.27
N THR A 302 9.22 -4.07 28.96
CA THR A 302 9.15 -5.35 28.25
C THR A 302 10.32 -6.23 28.67
N PRO A 303 10.07 -7.42 29.25
CA PRO A 303 11.14 -8.30 29.68
C PRO A 303 11.88 -8.86 28.47
N VAL A 304 13.21 -8.92 28.56
CA VAL A 304 14.03 -9.66 27.58
C VAL A 304 14.40 -11.00 28.19
N HIS A 305 14.02 -12.10 27.55
CA HIS A 305 14.40 -13.41 28.06
C HIS A 305 15.84 -13.74 27.67
N VAL A 306 16.57 -14.32 28.63
CA VAL A 306 17.94 -14.81 28.42
C VAL A 306 18.05 -15.73 27.20
N VAL A 307 17.02 -16.57 26.98
CA VAL A 307 16.91 -17.45 25.82
C VAL A 307 16.93 -16.68 24.49
N ASP A 308 16.29 -15.51 24.41
CA ASP A 308 16.26 -14.72 23.18
C ASP A 308 17.62 -14.09 22.88
N VAL A 309 18.36 -13.69 23.92
CA VAL A 309 19.76 -13.20 23.80
C VAL A 309 20.68 -14.31 23.29
N TYR A 310 20.50 -15.55 23.78
CA TYR A 310 21.25 -16.69 23.27
C TYR A 310 20.85 -17.04 21.83
N GLU A 311 19.56 -17.07 21.49
CA GLU A 311 19.09 -17.33 20.12
C GLU A 311 19.64 -16.30 19.11
N ALA A 312 19.71 -15.03 19.50
CA ALA A 312 20.34 -13.96 18.72
C ALA A 312 21.82 -14.21 18.44
N ALA A 313 22.57 -14.58 19.48
CA ALA A 313 24.01 -14.85 19.37
C ALA A 313 24.28 -16.08 18.49
N ILE A 314 23.52 -17.17 18.67
CA ILE A 314 23.62 -18.40 17.86
C ILE A 314 23.33 -18.13 16.37
N ARG A 315 22.44 -17.18 16.07
CA ARG A 315 22.12 -16.76 14.69
C ARG A 315 23.12 -15.74 14.11
N HIS A 316 24.21 -15.45 14.83
CA HIS A 316 25.22 -14.45 14.46
C HIS A 316 24.64 -13.04 14.24
N GLN A 317 23.61 -12.67 15.00
CA GLN A 317 22.97 -11.36 14.88
C GLN A 317 23.68 -10.33 15.76
N GLU A 318 24.94 -10.01 15.47
CA GLU A 318 25.76 -9.13 16.33
C GLU A 318 25.09 -7.77 16.61
N ALA A 319 24.42 -7.20 15.60
CA ALA A 319 23.76 -5.91 15.74
C ALA A 319 22.56 -5.95 16.72
N ILE A 320 21.87 -7.09 16.88
CA ILE A 320 20.79 -7.23 17.88
C ILE A 320 21.37 -7.34 19.28
N VAL A 321 22.44 -8.13 19.46
CA VAL A 321 23.12 -8.30 20.75
C VAL A 321 23.70 -6.96 21.21
N THR A 322 24.30 -6.21 20.30
CA THR A 322 24.82 -4.86 20.56
C THR A 322 23.70 -3.91 20.98
N CYS A 323 22.59 -3.89 20.23
CA CYS A 323 21.43 -3.07 20.56
C CYS A 323 20.85 -3.40 21.93
N LEU A 324 20.72 -4.68 22.28
CA LEU A 324 20.22 -5.10 23.59
C LEU A 324 21.21 -4.75 24.71
N TYR A 325 22.52 -4.86 24.45
CA TYR A 325 23.57 -4.48 25.39
C TYR A 325 23.55 -2.97 25.68
N GLU A 326 23.38 -2.12 24.66
CA GLU A 326 23.31 -0.67 24.81
C GLU A 326 22.04 -0.20 25.53
N LEU A 327 20.91 -0.85 25.27
CA LEU A 327 19.61 -0.47 25.87
C LEU A 327 19.43 -1.00 27.30
N GLN A 328 20.25 -1.98 27.73
CA GLN A 328 20.19 -2.64 29.04
C GLN A 328 18.76 -2.93 29.55
N PRO A 329 17.91 -3.63 28.76
CA PRO A 329 16.56 -3.96 29.18
C PRO A 329 16.59 -4.94 30.36
N ALA A 330 15.55 -4.93 31.18
CA ALA A 330 15.42 -5.87 32.30
C ALA A 330 15.41 -7.32 31.76
N THR A 331 16.50 -8.05 32.02
CA THR A 331 16.63 -9.44 31.63
C THR A 331 15.89 -10.33 32.62
N VAL A 332 14.99 -11.17 32.11
CA VAL A 332 14.26 -12.14 32.94
C VAL A 332 14.84 -13.51 32.65
N VAL A 333 15.52 -14.05 33.67
CA VAL A 333 15.79 -15.48 33.77
C VAL A 333 14.43 -16.15 33.96
N GLY A 334 14.07 -17.10 33.09
CA GLY A 334 12.74 -17.72 33.16
C GLY A 334 12.46 -18.23 34.58
N ALA A 335 11.23 -18.04 35.08
CA ALA A 335 10.82 -18.45 36.43
C ALA A 335 10.96 -19.96 36.72
N ALA A 336 11.42 -20.75 35.75
CA ALA A 336 11.97 -22.07 35.95
C ALA A 336 13.51 -21.99 35.87
N SER A 337 14.13 -21.65 37.01
CA SER A 337 15.54 -21.95 37.26
C SER A 337 15.82 -23.41 36.86
N GLY A 338 16.67 -23.63 35.85
CA GLY A 338 17.11 -24.99 35.47
C GLY A 338 16.45 -25.60 34.23
N SER A 339 15.95 -24.81 33.29
CA SER A 339 15.66 -25.32 31.96
C SER A 339 16.99 -25.70 31.28
N TRP A 340 17.30 -27.00 31.16
CA TRP A 340 18.43 -27.56 30.39
C TRP A 340 18.66 -26.87 29.04
N ARG A 341 17.60 -26.27 28.47
CA ARG A 341 17.64 -25.45 27.25
C ARG A 341 18.58 -24.24 27.37
N GLU A 342 18.64 -23.54 28.50
CA GLU A 342 19.52 -22.37 28.68
C GLU A 342 21.00 -22.79 28.69
N VAL A 343 21.34 -23.85 29.42
CA VAL A 343 22.70 -24.43 29.44
C VAL A 343 23.10 -24.95 28.05
N THR A 344 22.16 -25.59 27.35
CA THR A 344 22.38 -26.09 25.98
C THR A 344 22.62 -24.94 25.00
N LEU A 345 21.84 -23.87 25.09
CA LEU A 345 22.01 -22.70 24.22
C LEU A 345 23.31 -21.96 24.55
N LEU A 346 23.66 -21.81 25.84
CA LEU A 346 24.91 -21.21 26.28
C LEU A 346 26.12 -21.96 25.72
N HIS A 347 26.08 -23.30 25.72
CA HIS A 347 27.10 -24.12 25.05
C HIS A 347 27.28 -23.77 23.57
N VAL A 348 26.19 -23.59 22.83
CA VAL A 348 26.26 -23.21 21.41
C VAL A 348 26.77 -21.77 21.24
N VAL A 349 26.40 -20.85 22.14
CA VAL A 349 26.94 -19.48 22.17
C VAL A 349 28.46 -19.50 22.40
N MET A 350 28.97 -20.34 23.31
CA MET A 350 30.41 -20.49 23.55
C MET A 350 31.17 -21.09 22.37
N SER A 351 30.45 -21.72 21.43
CA SER A 351 31.01 -22.23 20.18
C SER A 351 31.12 -21.15 19.09
N CYS A 352 30.64 -19.93 19.32
CA CYS A 352 30.70 -18.86 18.34
C CYS A 352 32.10 -18.24 18.28
N ASP A 353 32.62 -18.05 17.06
CA ASP A 353 33.95 -17.47 16.82
C ASP A 353 34.07 -15.98 17.20
N ASN A 354 32.95 -15.30 17.47
CA ASN A 354 32.94 -13.87 17.81
C ASN A 354 33.06 -13.67 19.33
N VAL A 355 34.29 -13.52 19.83
CA VAL A 355 34.63 -13.30 21.24
C VAL A 355 33.88 -12.11 21.84
N GLU A 356 33.73 -11.01 21.10
CA GLU A 356 33.06 -9.80 21.58
C GLU A 356 31.54 -10.01 21.74
N MET A 357 30.92 -10.78 20.86
CA MET A 357 29.52 -11.18 20.99
C MET A 357 29.32 -12.05 22.24
N VAL A 358 30.19 -13.04 22.47
CA VAL A 358 30.12 -13.91 23.66
C VAL A 358 30.32 -13.09 24.95
N ARG A 359 31.26 -12.14 24.95
CA ARG A 359 31.48 -11.21 26.07
C ARG A 359 30.21 -10.44 26.43
N ARG A 360 29.56 -9.80 25.44
CA ARG A 360 28.34 -9.02 25.65
C ARG A 360 27.18 -9.87 26.17
N VAL A 361 27.04 -11.09 25.64
CA VAL A 361 26.02 -12.03 26.10
C VAL A 361 26.23 -12.38 27.58
N LEU A 362 27.45 -12.76 27.97
CA LEU A 362 27.77 -13.10 29.36
C LEU A 362 27.52 -11.94 30.33
N GLU A 363 27.87 -10.72 29.93
CA GLU A 363 27.65 -9.51 30.72
C GLU A 363 26.16 -9.19 30.91
N MET A 364 25.33 -9.45 29.89
CA MET A 364 23.89 -9.21 29.96
C MET A 364 23.12 -10.30 30.71
N THR A 365 23.47 -11.57 30.50
CA THR A 365 22.70 -12.70 31.03
C THR A 365 23.15 -13.14 32.41
N GLN A 366 24.36 -12.74 32.82
CA GLN A 366 24.99 -13.10 34.11
C GLN A 366 24.72 -14.56 34.51
N PRO A 367 25.08 -15.54 33.64
CA PRO A 367 24.81 -16.95 33.91
C PRO A 367 25.60 -17.43 35.14
N SER A 368 25.12 -18.50 35.78
CA SER A 368 25.83 -19.04 36.94
C SER A 368 27.20 -19.59 36.55
N VAL A 369 28.14 -19.58 37.50
CA VAL A 369 29.50 -20.11 37.32
C VAL A 369 29.46 -21.59 36.89
N ASP A 370 28.52 -22.36 37.42
CA ASP A 370 28.32 -23.77 37.11
C ASP A 370 27.85 -23.98 35.67
N ASP A 371 26.92 -23.14 35.18
CA ASP A 371 26.44 -23.20 33.80
C ASP A 371 27.55 -22.89 32.79
N VAL A 372 28.39 -21.90 33.11
CA VAL A 372 29.57 -21.54 32.29
C VAL A 372 30.59 -22.67 32.31
N HIS A 373 30.88 -23.28 33.46
CA HIS A 373 31.78 -24.44 33.55
C HIS A 373 31.27 -25.62 32.72
N HIS A 374 29.98 -25.93 32.80
CA HIS A 374 29.36 -26.99 32.00
C HIS A 374 29.43 -26.69 30.50
N ALA A 375 29.18 -25.44 30.10
CA ALA A 375 29.27 -25.03 28.70
C ALA A 375 30.70 -25.18 28.15
N ILE A 376 31.72 -24.74 28.90
CA ILE A 376 33.14 -24.81 28.51
C ILE A 376 33.63 -26.25 28.37
N GLN A 377 33.28 -27.13 29.29
CA GLN A 377 33.69 -28.54 29.27
C GLN A 377 33.22 -29.26 28.00
N ALA A 378 32.06 -28.86 27.47
CA ALA A 378 31.48 -29.44 26.28
C ALA A 378 32.06 -28.85 24.98
N THR A 379 32.43 -27.57 24.95
CA THR A 379 32.93 -26.90 23.73
C THR A 379 34.43 -27.04 23.51
N LYS A 380 35.25 -26.95 24.57
CA LYS A 380 36.71 -26.75 24.47
C LYS A 380 37.08 -25.70 23.41
N PRO A 381 36.84 -24.41 23.66
CA PRO A 381 37.18 -23.36 22.69
C PRO A 381 38.68 -23.38 22.39
N ASP A 382 39.05 -23.55 21.11
CA ASP A 382 40.45 -23.58 20.66
C ASP A 382 41.08 -22.17 20.63
N ASP A 383 40.27 -21.12 20.65
CA ASP A 383 40.71 -19.73 20.62
C ASP A 383 41.21 -19.26 22.00
N VAL A 384 42.50 -18.91 22.06
CA VAL A 384 43.19 -18.39 23.25
C VAL A 384 42.53 -17.10 23.76
N ALA A 385 41.99 -16.25 22.88
CA ALA A 385 41.30 -15.03 23.30
C ALA A 385 39.99 -15.34 24.03
N MET A 386 39.24 -16.34 23.54
CA MET A 386 38.01 -16.82 24.19
C MET A 386 38.31 -17.43 25.57
N GLN A 387 39.37 -18.26 25.67
CA GLN A 387 39.80 -18.86 26.94
C GLN A 387 40.18 -17.79 27.98
N ASN A 388 40.95 -16.77 27.57
CA ASN A 388 41.36 -15.68 28.46
C ASN A 388 40.16 -14.84 28.93
N MET A 389 39.20 -14.56 28.06
CA MET A 389 37.98 -13.83 28.40
C MET A 389 37.11 -14.62 29.41
N LEU A 390 36.94 -15.93 29.20
CA LEU A 390 36.16 -16.78 30.09
C LEU A 390 36.81 -16.92 31.48
N ALA A 391 38.14 -17.06 31.54
CA ALA A 391 38.88 -17.04 32.80
C ALA A 391 38.66 -15.73 33.57
N ALA A 392 38.76 -14.59 32.88
CA ALA A 392 38.51 -13.28 33.49
C ALA A 392 37.07 -13.10 33.99
N PHE A 393 36.07 -13.66 33.30
CA PHE A 393 34.68 -13.65 33.74
C PHE A 393 34.47 -14.49 35.01
N LEU A 394 35.05 -15.70 35.07
CA LEU A 394 34.98 -16.59 36.22
C LEU A 394 35.67 -15.97 37.45
N GLU A 395 36.83 -15.34 37.28
CA GLU A 395 37.53 -14.64 38.35
C GLU A 395 36.72 -13.45 38.91
N ARG A 396 36.13 -12.62 38.04
CA ARG A 396 35.27 -11.50 38.47
C ARG A 396 34.03 -11.97 39.22
N SER A 397 33.43 -13.06 38.77
CA SER A 397 32.23 -13.64 39.39
C SER A 397 32.54 -14.29 40.75
N ALA A 398 33.77 -14.80 40.95
CA ALA A 398 34.23 -15.35 42.22
C ALA A 398 34.59 -14.29 43.28
N ILE A 399 34.81 -13.03 42.89
CA ILE A 399 35.21 -11.93 43.78
C ILE A 399 34.00 -11.21 44.41
N VAL A 400 32.77 -11.42 43.93
CA VAL A 400 31.56 -10.91 44.59
C VAL A 400 31.35 -11.73 45.88
N PRO A 401 31.54 -11.14 47.08
CA PRO A 401 31.40 -11.90 48.30
C PRO A 401 29.92 -12.29 48.49
N MET A 402 29.68 -13.56 48.81
CA MET A 402 28.46 -14.00 49.46
C MET A 402 28.22 -13.10 50.69
N THR A 403 27.41 -12.05 50.56
CA THR A 403 26.86 -11.39 51.76
C THR A 403 25.79 -12.32 52.32
N ASP A 404 26.14 -12.90 53.46
CA ASP A 404 25.39 -13.80 54.30
C ASP A 404 23.88 -13.53 54.34
N SER A 405 23.09 -14.42 53.71
CA SER A 405 21.69 -14.67 54.09
C SER A 405 21.60 -15.91 54.99
N LYS A 406 22.38 -15.92 56.08
CA LYS A 406 22.21 -16.84 57.20
C LYS A 406 22.40 -16.12 58.53
N ALA A 407 21.50 -15.19 58.86
CA ALA A 407 21.27 -14.79 60.24
C ALA A 407 19.92 -14.06 60.40
N THR A 408 18.85 -14.82 60.56
CA THR A 408 17.84 -14.55 61.61
C THR A 408 17.01 -15.80 61.81
N LEU A 409 17.04 -16.27 63.06
CA LEU A 409 16.21 -17.31 63.67
C LEU A 409 14.72 -16.97 63.59
#